data_AF-A0AAV4BLJ3-F1
#
_entry.id   AF-A0AAV4BLJ3-F1
#
_cell.length_a   1.000
_cell.length_b   1.000
_cell.length_c   1.000
_cell.angle_alpha   90.00
_cell.angle_beta   90.00
_cell.angle_gamma   90.00
#
_symmetry.space_group_name_H-M   'P 1'
#
loop_
_entity.id
_entity.type
_entity.pdbx_description
1 polymer ?
#
loop_
_entity_poly.entity_id
_entity_poly.type
_entity_poly.pdbx_seq_one_letter_code
_entity_poly.pdbx_strand_id
1 'polypeptide(L)'
;MPTRRFNMLGLRLSRFAEAGTRSKASALASDLEKTGASIGSVQLFSNIDNLSLDPVDKNTVMHSQLLQSYKWTNKMHELASQAVSILNQNTLKRTQVPRFSSSKKQKVNTLAACTISPALVDQLVAQLDQTYTDLSISIQRPLGNCGVMQIELGRTLRALVVLRGLMIEWVKVKGFDETFKTEDGQIDIWSASRYQVFQKVTDNAEAASLRFFHPLMPQLAIKSFIMWLQAYKNLFSAPCSKCGKYLQNNMPPTWRDYRSLEPIHDVCQM
;
A
#
# COMPACT_ATOMS: atom_id res chain seq x y z
N MET A 1 58.85 8.98 -21.17
CA MET A 1 57.88 8.08 -20.54
C MET A 1 57.16 8.84 -19.43
N PRO A 2 55.85 9.06 -19.52
CA PRO A 2 55.15 10.05 -18.71
C PRO A 2 54.59 9.50 -17.39
N THR A 3 54.32 10.48 -16.53
CA THR A 3 53.69 10.56 -15.20
C THR A 3 52.34 9.84 -15.03
N ARG A 4 52.00 9.52 -13.76
CA ARG A 4 50.65 9.76 -13.19
C ARG A 4 50.67 9.71 -11.65
N ARG A 5 50.61 10.92 -11.05
CA ARG A 5 50.06 11.18 -9.72
C ARG A 5 48.55 10.89 -9.79
N PHE A 6 48.02 10.07 -8.88
CA PHE A 6 46.58 9.88 -8.74
C PHE A 6 46.01 10.92 -7.78
N ASN A 7 45.03 11.67 -8.29
CA ASN A 7 44.33 12.78 -7.65
C ASN A 7 43.36 12.28 -6.57
N MET A 8 43.54 12.78 -5.34
CA MET A 8 42.52 12.86 -4.29
C MET A 8 41.53 13.98 -4.62
N LEU A 9 40.56 13.73 -5.50
CA LEU A 9 39.48 14.70 -5.81
C LEU A 9 38.19 14.04 -6.34
N GLY A 10 37.90 12.81 -5.90
CA GLY A 10 36.78 11.99 -6.42
C GLY A 10 35.56 11.81 -5.51
N LEU A 11 35.47 12.48 -4.36
CA LEU A 11 34.43 12.19 -3.35
C LEU A 11 33.58 13.40 -2.90
N ARG A 12 33.58 14.49 -3.66
CA ARG A 12 32.79 15.70 -3.32
C ARG A 12 31.74 16.14 -4.34
N LEU A 13 31.55 15.42 -5.46
CA LEU A 13 30.55 15.80 -6.48
C LEU A 13 29.27 14.94 -6.53
N SER A 14 29.20 13.81 -5.84
CA SER A 14 27.96 13.00 -5.81
C SER A 14 26.93 13.48 -4.77
N ARG A 15 27.34 14.24 -3.75
CA ARG A 15 26.42 14.74 -2.69
C ARG A 15 25.66 16.03 -3.02
N PHE A 16 25.99 16.73 -4.11
CA PHE A 16 25.28 17.95 -4.52
C PHE A 16 24.15 17.71 -5.54
N ALA A 17 24.11 16.53 -6.18
CA ALA A 17 23.07 16.21 -7.18
C ALA A 17 21.78 15.65 -6.56
N GLU A 18 21.84 14.97 -5.41
CA GLU A 18 20.65 14.34 -4.77
C GLU A 18 19.90 15.27 -3.80
N ALA A 19 20.55 16.30 -3.27
CA ALA A 19 19.88 17.29 -2.40
C ALA A 19 18.94 18.22 -3.20
N GLY A 20 19.29 18.52 -4.46
CA GLY A 20 18.50 19.40 -5.34
C GLY A 20 17.22 18.77 -5.91
N THR A 21 17.16 17.44 -6.00
CA THR A 21 15.99 16.71 -6.50
C THR A 21 14.97 16.41 -5.39
N ARG A 22 15.43 16.10 -4.17
CA ARG A 22 14.55 15.90 -3.00
C ARG A 22 13.84 17.20 -2.55
N SER A 23 14.54 18.33 -2.56
CA SER A 23 13.94 19.63 -2.19
C SER A 23 12.95 20.15 -3.23
N LYS A 24 13.14 19.81 -4.52
CA LYS A 24 12.17 20.16 -5.58
C LYS A 24 10.91 19.29 -5.50
N ALA A 25 11.02 18.01 -5.15
CA ALA A 25 9.88 17.12 -5.01
C ALA A 25 9.00 17.47 -3.79
N SER A 26 9.60 17.87 -2.67
CA SER A 26 8.83 18.31 -1.49
C SER A 26 8.19 19.69 -1.69
N ALA A 27 8.85 20.59 -2.41
CA ALA A 27 8.26 21.87 -2.81
C ALA A 27 7.08 21.69 -3.77
N LEU A 28 7.23 20.81 -4.79
CA LEU A 28 6.15 20.45 -5.72
C LEU A 28 4.95 19.80 -5.03
N ALA A 29 5.17 18.98 -3.99
CA ALA A 29 4.09 18.38 -3.21
C ALA A 29 3.39 19.41 -2.31
N SER A 30 4.14 20.33 -1.69
CA SER A 30 3.57 21.40 -0.86
C SER A 30 2.79 22.43 -1.68
N ASP A 31 3.23 22.72 -2.90
CA ASP A 31 2.51 23.59 -3.84
C ASP A 31 1.24 22.91 -4.38
N LEU A 32 1.23 21.57 -4.51
CA LEU A 32 0.06 20.77 -4.87
C LEU A 32 -0.99 20.72 -3.74
N GLU A 33 -0.55 20.65 -2.48
CA GLU A 33 -1.45 20.71 -1.31
C GLU A 33 -2.06 22.11 -1.14
N LYS A 34 -1.30 23.18 -1.39
CA LYS A 34 -1.81 24.56 -1.39
C LYS A 34 -2.79 24.85 -2.52
N THR A 35 -2.60 24.24 -3.69
CA THR A 35 -3.56 24.35 -4.80
C THR A 35 -4.80 23.46 -4.61
N GLY A 36 -4.66 22.30 -3.94
CA GLY A 36 -5.77 21.40 -3.61
C GLY A 36 -6.85 22.03 -2.71
N ALA A 37 -6.44 22.88 -1.77
CA ALA A 37 -7.37 23.61 -0.88
C ALA A 37 -8.13 24.76 -1.59
N SER A 38 -7.68 25.17 -2.80
CA SER A 38 -8.38 26.17 -3.64
C SER A 38 -9.20 25.55 -4.76
N ILE A 39 -9.37 24.22 -4.80
CA ILE A 39 -10.33 23.55 -5.69
C ILE A 39 -11.74 23.72 -5.08
N GLY A 40 -12.20 24.98 -4.99
CA GLY A 40 -13.62 25.26 -5.12
C GLY A 40 -14.09 24.86 -6.51
N SER A 41 -15.41 24.81 -6.72
CA SER A 41 -16.01 24.58 -8.04
C SER A 41 -15.26 25.40 -9.09
N VAL A 42 -14.48 24.73 -9.95
CA VAL A 42 -13.78 25.37 -11.04
C VAL A 42 -14.86 26.00 -11.90
N GLN A 43 -14.94 27.33 -11.87
CA GLN A 43 -15.77 28.10 -12.78
C GLN A 43 -15.38 27.64 -14.19
N LEU A 44 -16.39 27.21 -14.95
CA LEU A 44 -16.32 26.52 -16.26
C LEU A 44 -15.68 27.36 -17.38
N PHE A 45 -15.00 28.45 -17.04
CA PHE A 45 -14.40 29.39 -17.98
C PHE A 45 -13.01 29.75 -17.46
N SER A 46 -12.04 28.85 -17.66
CA SER A 46 -10.63 29.26 -17.57
C SER A 46 -10.31 30.12 -18.79
N ASN A 47 -9.55 31.21 -18.62
CA ASN A 47 -9.10 32.10 -19.71
C ASN A 47 -8.34 31.36 -20.86
N ILE A 48 -8.04 30.09 -20.65
CA ILE A 48 -7.38 29.18 -21.58
C ILE A 48 -8.34 28.74 -22.72
N ASP A 49 -9.66 28.75 -22.52
CA ASP A 49 -10.63 28.36 -23.57
C ASP A 49 -10.71 29.38 -24.73
N ASN A 50 -10.29 30.62 -24.48
CA ASN A 50 -10.24 31.69 -25.47
C ASN A 50 -8.91 31.77 -26.24
N LEU A 51 -7.98 30.83 -26.02
CA LEU A 51 -6.71 30.78 -26.76
C LEU A 51 -6.89 30.53 -28.25
N SER A 52 -7.98 29.87 -28.64
CA SER A 52 -8.36 29.69 -30.04
C SER A 52 -8.82 30.99 -30.72
N LEU A 53 -9.14 32.02 -29.92
CA LEU A 53 -9.60 33.33 -30.35
C LEU A 53 -8.53 34.42 -30.18
N ASP A 54 -7.33 34.06 -29.72
CA ASP A 54 -6.23 35.00 -29.51
C ASP A 54 -5.67 35.47 -30.88
N PRO A 55 -5.74 36.78 -31.21
CA PRO A 55 -5.21 37.31 -32.46
C PRO A 55 -3.68 37.43 -32.47
N VAL A 56 -2.98 37.07 -31.39
CA VAL A 56 -1.51 37.13 -31.31
C VAL A 56 -0.87 36.26 -32.41
N ASP A 57 0.12 36.85 -33.10
CA ASP A 57 0.83 36.25 -34.23
C ASP A 57 1.28 34.81 -33.91
N LYS A 58 0.92 33.89 -34.82
CA LYS A 58 1.33 32.46 -34.83
C LYS A 58 2.86 32.25 -34.76
N ASN A 59 3.64 33.32 -34.88
CA ASN A 59 5.10 33.33 -34.85
C ASN A 59 5.70 33.51 -33.45
N THR A 60 4.89 33.70 -32.40
CA THR A 60 5.41 33.72 -31.03
C THR A 60 5.69 32.29 -30.54
N VAL A 61 6.93 32.02 -30.12
CA VAL A 61 7.37 30.70 -29.62
C VAL A 61 6.47 30.19 -28.49
N MET A 62 5.94 31.11 -27.66
CA MET A 62 5.06 30.82 -26.53
C MET A 62 3.68 30.28 -26.95
N HIS A 63 3.13 30.72 -28.09
CA HIS A 63 1.81 30.26 -28.54
C HIS A 63 1.79 28.74 -28.81
N SER A 64 2.88 28.20 -29.37
CA SER A 64 3.00 26.75 -29.61
C SER A 64 2.99 25.92 -28.31
N GLN A 65 3.67 26.41 -27.26
CA GLN A 65 3.73 25.76 -25.95
C GLN A 65 2.40 25.87 -25.20
N LEU A 66 1.73 27.01 -25.32
CA LEU A 66 0.42 27.25 -24.71
C LEU A 66 -0.67 26.40 -25.36
N LEU A 67 -0.64 26.26 -26.69
CA LEU A 67 -1.53 25.38 -27.44
C LEU A 67 -1.30 23.90 -27.10
N GLN A 68 -0.04 23.47 -26.93
CA GLN A 68 0.28 22.12 -26.48
C GLN A 68 -0.24 21.86 -25.06
N SER A 69 -0.07 22.82 -24.14
CA SER A 69 -0.61 22.74 -22.79
C SER A 69 -2.14 22.63 -22.80
N TYR A 70 -2.82 23.43 -23.62
CA TYR A 70 -4.28 23.36 -23.77
C TYR A 70 -4.76 21.99 -24.29
N LYS A 71 -4.14 21.49 -25.37
CA LYS A 71 -4.46 20.17 -25.93
C LYS A 71 -4.24 19.05 -24.92
N TRP A 72 -3.16 19.13 -24.14
CA TRP A 72 -2.87 18.15 -23.10
C TRP A 72 -3.91 18.19 -21.98
N THR A 73 -4.27 19.38 -21.50
CA THR A 73 -5.29 19.54 -20.45
C THR A 73 -6.66 19.01 -20.89
N ASN A 74 -7.09 19.31 -22.11
CA ASN A 74 -8.35 18.77 -22.64
C ASN A 74 -8.31 17.25 -22.75
N LYS A 75 -7.22 16.69 -23.27
CA LYS A 75 -7.04 15.23 -23.36
C LYS A 75 -7.03 14.57 -21.97
N MET A 76 -6.38 15.20 -20.98
CA MET A 76 -6.40 14.73 -19.60
C MET A 76 -7.81 14.74 -19.01
N HIS A 77 -8.57 15.80 -19.24
CA HIS A 77 -9.96 15.89 -18.77
C HIS A 77 -10.84 14.81 -19.42
N GLU A 78 -10.68 14.58 -20.72
CA GLU A 78 -11.39 13.53 -21.44
C GLU A 78 -11.07 12.13 -20.89
N LEU A 79 -9.78 11.81 -20.71
CA LEU A 79 -9.34 10.54 -20.15
C LEU A 79 -9.80 10.37 -18.69
N ALA A 80 -9.78 11.42 -17.88
CA ALA A 80 -10.28 11.40 -16.52
C ALA A 80 -11.80 11.14 -16.47
N SER A 81 -12.57 11.77 -17.35
CA SER A 81 -14.02 11.53 -17.48
C SER A 81 -14.33 10.08 -17.89
N GLN A 82 -13.59 9.54 -18.86
CA GLN A 82 -13.68 8.14 -19.27
C GLN A 82 -13.31 7.19 -18.11
N ALA A 83 -12.23 7.48 -17.38
CA ALA A 83 -11.80 6.71 -16.23
C ALA A 83 -12.85 6.71 -15.11
N VAL A 84 -13.45 7.86 -14.80
CA VAL A 84 -14.55 7.96 -13.82
C VAL A 84 -15.75 7.11 -14.24
N SER A 85 -16.10 7.10 -15.53
CA SER A 85 -17.17 6.23 -16.05
C SER A 85 -16.83 4.74 -15.88
N ILE A 86 -15.62 4.33 -16.24
CA ILE A 86 -15.16 2.94 -16.09
C ILE A 86 -15.11 2.52 -14.61
N LEU A 87 -14.59 3.37 -13.72
CA LEU A 87 -14.51 3.10 -12.29
C LEU A 87 -15.88 3.04 -11.63
N ASN A 88 -16.83 3.90 -12.03
CA ASN A 88 -18.21 3.83 -11.56
C ASN A 88 -18.95 2.57 -12.03
N GLN A 89 -18.61 2.05 -13.21
CA GLN A 89 -19.13 0.78 -13.71
C GLN A 89 -18.47 -0.43 -13.03
N ASN A 90 -17.18 -0.32 -12.72
CA ASN A 90 -16.36 -1.39 -12.18
C ASN A 90 -16.22 -1.26 -10.66
N THR A 91 -17.34 -1.35 -9.94
CA THR A 91 -17.27 -1.80 -8.55
C THR A 91 -16.73 -3.22 -8.61
N LEU A 92 -15.50 -3.44 -8.16
CA LEU A 92 -14.90 -4.77 -8.01
C LEU A 92 -15.86 -5.64 -7.19
N LYS A 93 -16.76 -6.38 -7.87
CA LYS A 93 -17.70 -7.31 -7.25
C LYS A 93 -16.95 -8.58 -6.86
N ARG A 94 -15.94 -8.43 -6.00
CA ARG A 94 -15.29 -9.56 -5.35
C ARG A 94 -16.14 -9.91 -4.14
N THR A 95 -17.24 -10.59 -4.40
CA THR A 95 -18.09 -11.11 -3.34
C THR A 95 -18.60 -12.47 -3.78
N GLN A 96 -17.99 -13.53 -3.25
CA GLN A 96 -18.64 -14.82 -3.15
C GLN A 96 -19.76 -14.68 -2.12
N VAL A 97 -20.91 -14.15 -2.53
CA VAL A 97 -22.15 -14.31 -1.77
C VAL A 97 -22.84 -15.53 -2.36
N PRO A 98 -23.16 -16.57 -1.57
CA PRO A 98 -24.05 -17.62 -2.05
C PRO A 98 -25.39 -16.97 -2.40
N ARG A 99 -25.81 -17.14 -3.65
CA ARG A 99 -27.06 -16.60 -4.20
C ARG A 99 -28.27 -17.32 -3.60
N PHE A 100 -28.59 -17.08 -2.33
CA PHE A 100 -29.86 -17.52 -1.75
C PHE A 100 -30.35 -16.51 -0.71
N SER A 101 -31.08 -15.50 -1.18
CA SER A 101 -32.32 -14.98 -0.55
C SER A 101 -32.78 -13.72 -1.29
N SER A 102 -34.06 -13.44 -1.12
CA SER A 102 -34.96 -12.69 -1.98
C SER A 102 -34.67 -11.19 -2.13
N SER A 103 -34.97 -10.70 -3.34
CA SER A 103 -35.48 -9.37 -3.70
C SER A 103 -35.38 -8.24 -2.65
N LYS A 104 -34.18 -7.71 -2.46
CA LYS A 104 -33.90 -6.26 -2.33
C LYS A 104 -32.42 -6.09 -2.63
N LYS A 105 -32.09 -5.47 -3.77
CA LYS A 105 -30.72 -5.10 -4.13
C LYS A 105 -30.22 -4.07 -3.11
N GLN A 106 -29.75 -4.52 -1.96
CA GLN A 106 -29.00 -3.70 -1.02
C GLN A 106 -27.68 -3.36 -1.73
N LYS A 107 -27.51 -2.10 -2.11
CA LYS A 107 -26.20 -1.56 -2.52
C LYS A 107 -25.26 -1.81 -1.33
N VAL A 108 -24.38 -2.80 -1.46
CA VAL A 108 -23.37 -3.12 -0.43
C VAL A 108 -22.45 -1.93 -0.33
N ASN A 109 -22.57 -1.19 0.77
CA ASN A 109 -21.86 0.06 0.97
C ASN A 109 -20.45 -0.25 1.52
N THR A 110 -19.55 -0.71 0.65
CA THR A 110 -18.13 -0.97 0.97
C THR A 110 -17.49 0.23 1.68
N LEU A 111 -17.98 1.45 1.43
CA LEU A 111 -17.54 2.69 2.06
C LEU A 111 -17.62 2.67 3.61
N ALA A 112 -18.57 1.96 4.20
CA ALA A 112 -18.81 2.03 5.65
C ALA A 112 -17.64 1.47 6.49
N ALA A 113 -16.94 0.44 6.01
CA ALA A 113 -15.79 -0.14 6.72
C ALA A 113 -14.54 0.76 6.68
N CYS A 114 -14.53 1.73 5.77
CA CYS A 114 -13.41 2.59 5.43
C CYS A 114 -13.58 4.02 6.00
N THR A 115 -14.76 4.31 6.56
CA THR A 115 -15.12 5.57 7.24
C THR A 115 -15.34 5.38 8.75
N ILE A 116 -14.73 4.36 9.34
CA ILE A 116 -14.83 4.06 10.78
C ILE A 116 -13.97 5.05 11.56
N SER A 117 -14.46 5.48 12.73
CA SER A 117 -13.73 6.42 13.59
C SER A 117 -12.41 5.80 14.08
N PRO A 118 -11.33 6.60 14.18
CA PRO A 118 -10.03 6.12 14.68
C PRO A 118 -10.13 5.42 16.04
N ALA A 119 -10.94 5.94 16.96
CA ALA A 119 -11.14 5.38 18.29
C ALA A 119 -11.65 3.93 18.29
N LEU A 120 -12.55 3.58 17.36
CA LEU A 120 -13.04 2.19 17.24
C LEU A 120 -11.97 1.24 16.70
N VAL A 121 -11.10 1.73 15.82
CA VAL A 121 -9.95 0.96 15.33
C VAL A 121 -8.98 0.71 16.48
N ASP A 122 -8.67 1.74 17.28
CA ASP A 122 -7.76 1.62 18.42
C ASP A 122 -8.31 0.66 19.50
N GLN A 123 -9.63 0.72 19.75
CA GLN A 123 -10.29 -0.23 20.65
C GLN A 123 -10.18 -1.68 20.14
N LEU A 124 -10.39 -1.91 18.83
CA LEU A 124 -10.23 -3.23 18.25
C LEU A 124 -8.77 -3.71 18.37
N VAL A 125 -7.80 -2.85 18.08
CA VAL A 125 -6.37 -3.18 18.19
C VAL A 125 -6.00 -3.54 19.62
N ALA A 126 -6.46 -2.79 20.61
CA ALA A 126 -6.24 -3.10 22.03
C ALA A 126 -6.86 -4.44 22.44
N GLN A 127 -8.05 -4.77 21.92
CA GLN A 127 -8.68 -6.08 22.15
C GLN A 127 -7.86 -7.22 21.53
N LEU A 128 -7.32 -7.01 20.33
CA LEU A 128 -6.50 -8.00 19.63
C LEU A 128 -5.20 -8.26 20.40
N ASP A 129 -4.54 -7.21 20.87
CA ASP A 129 -3.30 -7.30 21.66
C ASP A 129 -3.50 -8.12 22.95
N GLN A 130 -4.64 -7.92 23.63
CA GLN A 130 -4.98 -8.70 24.83
C GLN A 130 -5.38 -10.15 24.52
N THR A 131 -5.98 -10.40 23.35
CA THR A 131 -6.47 -11.74 22.98
C THR A 131 -5.32 -12.67 22.59
N TYR A 132 -4.29 -12.14 21.93
CA TYR A 132 -3.21 -12.93 21.36
C TYR A 132 -1.90 -12.71 22.11
N THR A 133 -1.63 -13.52 23.14
CA THR A 133 -0.43 -13.40 24.00
C THR A 133 0.90 -13.60 23.28
N ASP A 134 0.90 -14.26 22.12
CA ASP A 134 2.09 -14.50 21.29
C ASP A 134 2.41 -13.33 20.34
N LEU A 135 1.49 -12.38 20.21
CA LEU A 135 1.58 -11.23 19.34
C LEU A 135 1.71 -9.97 20.20
N SER A 136 2.56 -9.05 19.78
CA SER A 136 2.50 -7.67 20.26
C SER A 136 2.01 -6.78 19.13
N ILE A 137 0.92 -6.08 19.36
CA ILE A 137 0.24 -5.27 18.36
C ILE A 137 0.24 -3.80 18.82
N SER A 138 0.71 -2.92 17.96
CA SER A 138 0.67 -1.47 18.18
C SER A 138 0.15 -0.76 16.94
N ILE A 139 -0.45 0.41 17.11
CA ILE A 139 -0.98 1.21 15.99
C ILE A 139 -0.42 2.63 16.04
N GLN A 140 -0.01 3.14 14.88
CA GLN A 140 0.51 4.50 14.70
C GLN A 140 -0.21 5.15 13.52
N ARG A 141 -0.35 6.49 13.53
CA ARG A 141 -1.11 7.23 12.52
C ARG A 141 -0.28 8.33 11.87
N PRO A 142 0.77 7.99 11.10
CA PRO A 142 1.63 8.99 10.46
C PRO A 142 0.91 9.80 9.37
N LEU A 143 -0.19 9.27 8.81
CA LEU A 143 -0.90 9.83 7.64
C LEU A 143 -2.36 10.18 7.97
N GLY A 144 -2.64 10.69 9.17
CA GLY A 144 -3.99 11.10 9.59
C GLY A 144 -4.89 9.92 9.97
N ASN A 145 -5.96 9.65 9.21
CA ASN A 145 -6.95 8.62 9.56
C ASN A 145 -6.50 7.19 9.24
N CYS A 146 -5.50 6.99 8.40
CA CYS A 146 -4.96 5.66 8.13
C CYS A 146 -4.12 5.18 9.32
N GLY A 147 -4.46 4.02 9.83
CA GLY A 147 -3.75 3.37 10.93
C GLY A 147 -2.70 2.42 10.40
N VAL A 148 -1.44 2.63 10.75
CA VAL A 148 -0.36 1.68 10.51
C VAL A 148 -0.24 0.79 11.74
N MET A 149 -0.70 -0.46 11.61
CA MET A 149 -0.64 -1.47 12.66
C MET A 149 0.65 -2.27 12.52
N GLN A 150 1.52 -2.17 13.53
CA GLN A 150 2.75 -2.95 13.64
C GLN A 150 2.50 -4.16 14.55
N ILE A 151 2.81 -5.34 14.04
CA ILE A 151 2.63 -6.63 14.71
C ILE A 151 3.99 -7.29 14.86
N GLU A 152 4.37 -7.68 16.06
CA GLU A 152 5.54 -8.51 16.34
C GLU A 152 5.08 -9.90 16.77
N LEU A 153 5.52 -10.94 16.05
CA LEU A 153 5.16 -12.33 16.33
C LEU A 153 6.35 -13.05 16.95
N GLY A 154 6.39 -13.06 18.28
CA GLY A 154 7.48 -13.62 19.07
C GLY A 154 8.85 -13.17 18.54
N ARG A 155 9.71 -14.14 18.21
CA ARG A 155 11.03 -13.89 17.58
C ARG A 155 11.09 -14.33 16.11
N THR A 156 9.93 -14.47 15.47
CA THR A 156 9.85 -15.06 14.13
C THR A 156 9.75 -13.98 13.05
N LEU A 157 8.83 -13.03 13.18
CA LEU A 157 8.62 -11.99 12.18
C LEU A 157 8.04 -10.71 12.78
N ARG A 158 8.14 -9.63 11.99
CA ARG A 158 7.42 -8.38 12.20
C ARG A 158 6.58 -8.10 10.97
N ALA A 159 5.31 -7.75 11.17
CA ALA A 159 4.42 -7.35 10.11
C ALA A 159 3.97 -5.90 10.29
N LEU A 160 3.82 -5.20 9.18
CA LEU A 160 3.25 -3.88 9.08
C LEU A 160 1.99 -3.98 8.23
N VAL A 161 0.85 -3.62 8.82
CA VAL A 161 -0.46 -3.69 8.19
C VAL A 161 -1.02 -2.28 8.13
N VAL A 162 -1.23 -1.78 6.92
CA VAL A 162 -1.86 -0.47 6.70
C VAL A 162 -3.37 -0.66 6.68
N LEU A 163 -4.04 0.01 7.61
CA LEU A 163 -5.48 0.00 7.79
C LEU A 163 -6.07 1.32 7.33
N ARG A 164 -7.09 1.23 6.49
CA ARG A 164 -8.02 2.33 6.19
C ARG A 164 -9.35 2.04 6.86
N GLY A 165 -9.58 2.63 8.03
CA GLY A 165 -10.64 2.18 8.93
C GLY A 165 -10.37 0.75 9.42
N LEU A 166 -11.27 -0.18 9.11
CA LEU A 166 -11.10 -1.61 9.39
C LEU A 166 -10.80 -2.45 8.13
N MET A 167 -10.41 -1.82 7.03
CA MET A 167 -9.94 -2.52 5.85
C MET A 167 -8.41 -2.62 5.86
N ILE A 168 -7.90 -3.80 5.52
CA ILE A 168 -6.49 -4.01 5.23
C ILE A 168 -6.25 -3.55 3.79
N GLU A 169 -5.50 -2.47 3.62
CA GLU A 169 -5.13 -1.93 2.32
C GLU A 169 -3.79 -2.51 1.85
N TRP A 170 -2.85 -2.67 2.78
CA TRP A 170 -1.51 -3.09 2.45
C TRP A 170 -0.83 -3.84 3.60
N VAL A 171 0.06 -4.76 3.26
CA VAL A 171 0.77 -5.59 4.23
C VAL A 171 2.23 -5.75 3.80
N LYS A 172 3.16 -5.59 4.75
CA LYS A 172 4.55 -6.05 4.61
C LYS A 172 4.97 -6.89 5.78
N VAL A 173 5.79 -7.89 5.49
CA VAL A 173 6.39 -8.76 6.48
C VAL A 173 7.91 -8.67 6.35
N LYS A 174 8.58 -8.48 7.48
CA LYS A 174 10.03 -8.48 7.63
C LYS A 174 10.44 -9.47 8.72
N GLY A 175 11.71 -9.86 8.73
CA GLY A 175 12.27 -10.68 9.79
C GLY A 175 12.24 -9.98 11.14
N PHE A 176 12.34 -10.75 12.22
CA PHE A 176 12.40 -10.18 13.58
C PHE A 176 13.60 -9.26 13.79
N ASP A 177 14.73 -9.56 13.15
CA ASP A 177 15.95 -8.76 13.16
C ASP A 177 15.84 -7.47 12.34
N GLU A 178 14.82 -7.36 11.48
CA GLU A 178 14.60 -6.20 10.63
C GLU A 178 13.66 -5.19 11.31
N THR A 179 13.83 -3.91 10.98
CA THR A 179 12.98 -2.83 11.50
C THR A 179 12.18 -2.18 10.37
N PHE A 180 10.99 -1.68 10.71
CA PHE A 180 10.19 -0.80 9.86
C PHE A 180 10.50 0.68 10.14
N LYS A 181 11.71 0.99 10.62
CA LYS A 181 12.14 2.35 10.88
C LYS A 181 13.29 2.70 9.95
N THR A 182 13.16 3.79 9.22
CA THR A 182 14.25 4.40 8.45
C THR A 182 15.31 4.97 9.40
N GLU A 183 16.51 5.25 8.90
CA GLU A 183 17.57 5.96 9.61
C GLU A 183 17.11 7.29 10.24
N ASP A 184 16.15 7.96 9.59
CA ASP A 184 15.52 9.21 10.06
C ASP A 184 14.44 8.99 11.15
N GLY A 185 14.24 7.75 11.62
CA GLY A 185 13.22 7.38 12.61
C GLY A 185 11.79 7.29 12.09
N GLN A 186 11.58 7.56 10.79
CA GLN A 186 10.27 7.45 10.12
C GLN A 186 9.86 6.00 9.88
N ILE A 187 8.55 5.75 9.76
CA ILE A 187 8.04 4.41 9.45
C ILE A 187 8.29 4.11 7.96
N ASP A 188 9.12 3.11 7.70
CA ASP A 188 9.37 2.58 6.37
C ASP A 188 8.30 1.55 6.01
N ILE A 189 7.31 2.01 5.26
CA ILE A 189 6.24 1.16 4.76
C ILE A 189 6.72 0.43 3.49
N TRP A 190 7.51 1.07 2.63
CA TRP A 190 7.71 0.61 1.25
C TRP A 190 8.74 -0.51 1.07
N SER A 191 9.78 -0.56 1.92
CA SER A 191 10.91 -1.44 1.65
C SER A 191 10.59 -2.91 1.93
N ALA A 192 10.98 -3.77 0.99
CA ALA A 192 10.88 -5.21 1.14
C ALA A 192 11.84 -5.74 2.21
N SER A 193 11.55 -6.94 2.72
CA SER A 193 12.50 -7.68 3.55
C SER A 193 13.76 -8.06 2.75
N ARG A 194 14.90 -8.14 3.43
CA ARG A 194 16.16 -8.67 2.88
C ARG A 194 16.10 -10.18 2.67
N TYR A 195 15.25 -10.89 3.41
CA TYR A 195 15.14 -12.35 3.31
C TYR A 195 14.02 -12.76 2.37
N GLN A 196 14.36 -13.64 1.43
CA GLN A 196 13.42 -14.18 0.45
C GLN A 196 12.21 -14.88 1.09
N VAL A 197 12.42 -15.53 2.25
CA VAL A 197 11.34 -16.16 3.03
C VAL A 197 10.25 -15.15 3.37
N PHE A 198 10.60 -13.98 3.89
CA PHE A 198 9.61 -12.97 4.29
C PHE A 198 9.05 -12.17 3.11
N GLN A 199 9.79 -12.07 2.00
CA GLN A 199 9.20 -11.59 0.73
C GLN A 199 8.07 -12.53 0.28
N LYS A 200 8.27 -13.85 0.36
CA LYS A 200 7.20 -14.83 0.06
C LYS A 200 6.05 -14.80 1.07
N VAL A 201 6.35 -14.64 2.37
CA VAL A 201 5.30 -14.48 3.38
C VAL A 201 4.50 -13.19 3.16
N THR A 202 5.15 -12.12 2.69
CA THR A 202 4.47 -10.88 2.28
C THR A 202 3.49 -11.15 1.15
N ASP A 203 3.91 -11.82 0.06
CA ASP A 203 3.03 -12.16 -1.05
C ASP A 203 1.82 -12.98 -0.57
N ASN A 204 2.05 -13.97 0.31
CA ASN A 204 1.00 -14.78 0.92
C ASN A 204 0.06 -13.95 1.81
N ALA A 205 0.58 -12.97 2.54
CA ALA A 205 -0.19 -12.09 3.41
C ALA A 205 -1.04 -11.09 2.60
N GLU A 206 -0.52 -10.58 1.48
CA GLU A 206 -1.28 -9.78 0.52
C GLU A 206 -2.42 -10.62 -0.10
N ALA A 207 -2.20 -11.89 -0.41
CA ALA A 207 -3.27 -12.79 -0.84
C ALA A 207 -4.28 -13.09 0.28
N ALA A 208 -3.81 -13.26 1.51
CA ALA A 208 -4.65 -13.53 2.68
C ALA A 208 -5.56 -12.33 3.03
N SER A 209 -5.05 -11.10 2.95
CA SER A 209 -5.84 -9.89 3.21
C SER A 209 -7.04 -9.80 2.25
N LEU A 210 -6.83 -10.12 0.97
CA LEU A 210 -7.86 -10.19 -0.04
C LEU A 210 -8.84 -11.35 0.19
N ARG A 211 -8.35 -12.48 0.72
CA ARG A 211 -9.16 -13.67 1.00
C ARG A 211 -10.11 -13.48 2.18
N PHE A 212 -9.66 -12.81 3.23
CA PHE A 212 -10.43 -12.54 4.45
C PHE A 212 -11.28 -11.29 4.36
N PHE A 213 -11.07 -10.44 3.36
CA PHE A 213 -11.85 -9.23 3.14
C PHE A 213 -13.36 -9.51 3.20
N HIS A 214 -14.06 -8.81 4.11
CA HIS A 214 -15.50 -8.91 4.26
C HIS A 214 -16.13 -7.53 4.55
N PRO A 215 -16.84 -6.91 3.59
CA PRO A 215 -17.29 -5.53 3.73
C PRO A 215 -18.37 -5.32 4.80
N LEU A 216 -19.17 -6.35 5.10
CA LEU A 216 -20.24 -6.27 6.11
C LEU A 216 -19.75 -6.63 7.53
N MET A 217 -18.58 -7.26 7.65
CA MET A 217 -18.03 -7.73 8.92
C MET A 217 -16.51 -7.50 8.94
N PRO A 218 -16.05 -6.23 8.84
CA PRO A 218 -14.63 -5.93 8.70
C PRO A 218 -13.82 -6.28 9.97
N GLN A 219 -14.44 -6.24 11.15
CA GLN A 219 -13.80 -6.71 12.38
C GLN A 219 -13.45 -8.20 12.32
N LEU A 220 -14.35 -9.02 11.76
CA LEU A 220 -14.10 -10.44 11.58
C LEU A 220 -12.96 -10.67 10.59
N ALA A 221 -12.92 -9.90 9.50
CA ALA A 221 -11.85 -9.97 8.50
C ALA A 221 -10.47 -9.74 9.13
N ILE A 222 -10.30 -8.70 9.95
CA ILE A 222 -9.04 -8.42 10.67
C ILE A 222 -8.71 -9.56 11.65
N LYS A 223 -9.69 -10.04 12.42
CA LYS A 223 -9.49 -11.15 13.36
C LYS A 223 -9.01 -12.42 12.65
N SER A 224 -9.66 -12.80 11.55
CA SER A 224 -9.27 -13.97 10.74
C SER A 224 -7.87 -13.79 10.14
N PHE A 225 -7.53 -12.59 9.66
CA PHE A 225 -6.19 -12.30 9.16
C PHE A 225 -5.11 -12.43 10.24
N ILE A 226 -5.36 -11.90 11.44
CA ILE A 226 -4.40 -11.98 12.56
C ILE A 226 -4.23 -13.42 13.04
N MET A 227 -5.33 -14.18 13.16
CA MET A 227 -5.29 -15.61 13.50
C MET A 227 -4.46 -16.40 12.46
N TRP A 228 -4.63 -16.10 11.18
CA TRP A 228 -3.82 -16.69 10.12
C TRP A 228 -2.35 -16.29 10.22
N LEU A 229 -2.05 -15.02 10.54
CA LEU A 229 -0.68 -14.54 10.72
C LEU A 229 0.01 -15.20 11.92
N GLN A 230 -0.73 -15.47 13.00
CA GLN A 230 -0.22 -16.16 14.18
C GLN A 230 0.28 -17.58 13.85
N ALA A 231 -0.28 -18.23 12.82
CA ALA A 231 0.16 -19.55 12.36
C ALA A 231 1.62 -19.57 11.86
N TYR A 232 2.24 -18.40 11.63
CA TYR A 232 3.66 -18.29 11.33
C TYR A 232 4.57 -18.36 12.56
N LYS A 233 4.03 -18.50 13.78
CA LYS A 233 4.84 -18.65 15.01
C LYS A 233 5.88 -19.76 14.87
N ASN A 234 5.51 -20.84 14.20
CA ASN A 234 6.32 -22.03 13.95
C ASN A 234 6.92 -22.10 12.53
N LEU A 235 7.09 -20.96 11.84
CA LEU A 235 7.58 -20.91 10.46
C LEU A 235 8.84 -21.75 10.20
N PHE A 236 9.79 -21.74 11.14
CA PHE A 236 11.06 -22.47 11.03
C PHE A 236 11.09 -23.79 11.80
N SER A 237 10.03 -24.12 12.55
CA SER A 237 9.99 -25.26 13.47
C SER A 237 8.88 -26.26 13.18
N ALA A 238 7.99 -25.98 12.23
CA ALA A 238 6.98 -26.92 11.77
C ALA A 238 7.37 -27.53 10.41
N PRO A 239 7.31 -28.86 10.26
CA PRO A 239 7.48 -29.51 8.96
C PRO A 239 6.25 -29.28 8.07
N CYS A 240 6.43 -29.40 6.76
CA CYS A 240 5.33 -29.32 5.80
C CYS A 240 4.34 -30.49 5.97
N SER A 241 3.04 -30.22 6.07
CA SER A 241 2.00 -31.26 6.23
C SER A 241 1.96 -32.29 5.11
N LYS A 242 2.25 -31.89 3.86
CA LYS A 242 2.20 -32.79 2.71
C LYS A 242 3.44 -33.68 2.55
N CYS A 243 4.65 -33.12 2.67
CA CYS A 243 5.90 -33.86 2.40
C CYS A 243 6.72 -34.22 3.65
N GLY A 244 6.34 -33.75 4.83
CA GLY A 244 7.03 -34.01 6.11
C GLY A 244 8.40 -33.34 6.26
N LYS A 245 8.86 -32.57 5.27
CA LYS A 245 10.17 -31.90 5.29
C LYS A 245 10.08 -30.49 5.87
N TYR A 246 11.14 -30.03 6.53
CA TYR A 246 11.28 -28.67 7.04
C TYR A 246 11.69 -27.66 5.98
N LEU A 247 12.47 -28.09 4.98
CA LEU A 247 12.97 -27.24 3.92
C LEU A 247 12.78 -27.93 2.57
N GLN A 248 12.41 -27.13 1.57
CA GLN A 248 12.37 -27.51 0.17
C GLN A 248 12.88 -26.35 -0.68
N ASN A 249 13.86 -26.58 -1.54
CA ASN A 249 14.54 -25.53 -2.31
C ASN A 249 15.07 -24.38 -1.42
N ASN A 250 15.65 -24.72 -0.27
CA ASN A 250 16.14 -23.76 0.74
C ASN A 250 15.05 -22.84 1.33
N MET A 251 13.77 -23.17 1.15
CA MET A 251 12.64 -22.42 1.69
C MET A 251 11.87 -23.27 2.70
N PRO A 252 11.49 -22.70 3.86
CA PRO A 252 10.57 -23.37 4.77
C PRO A 252 9.15 -23.43 4.17
N PRO A 253 8.21 -24.16 4.78
CA PRO A 253 6.82 -24.10 4.38
C PRO A 253 6.27 -22.70 4.67
N THR A 254 6.28 -21.83 3.67
CA THR A 254 5.83 -20.43 3.78
C THR A 254 4.34 -20.26 3.55
N TRP A 255 3.66 -21.26 2.99
CA TRP A 255 2.21 -21.21 2.79
C TRP A 255 1.48 -21.70 4.03
N ARG A 256 0.31 -21.11 4.30
CA ARG A 256 -0.58 -21.47 5.40
C ARG A 256 -2.00 -21.57 4.84
N ASP A 257 -2.64 -22.72 5.03
CA ASP A 257 -4.02 -22.90 4.61
C ASP A 257 -4.95 -21.91 5.34
N TYR A 258 -5.91 -21.32 4.63
CA TYR A 258 -6.78 -20.30 5.22
C TYR A 258 -7.78 -20.86 6.24
N ARG A 259 -8.02 -22.18 6.26
CA ARG A 259 -8.94 -22.85 7.17
C ARG A 259 -8.21 -23.67 8.22
N SER A 260 -7.30 -24.56 7.80
CA SER A 260 -6.59 -25.46 8.72
C SER A 260 -5.32 -24.85 9.31
N LEU A 261 -4.82 -23.74 8.75
CA LEU A 261 -3.58 -23.07 9.16
C LEU A 261 -2.34 -23.95 9.04
N GLU A 262 -2.43 -25.03 8.27
CA GLU A 262 -1.35 -26.00 8.12
C GLU A 262 -0.18 -25.44 7.30
N PRO A 263 1.07 -25.71 7.71
CA PRO A 263 2.27 -25.30 6.99
C PRO A 263 2.47 -26.16 5.72
N ILE A 264 2.56 -25.53 4.55
CA ILE A 264 2.82 -26.21 3.28
C ILE A 264 3.91 -25.47 2.50
N HIS A 265 4.76 -26.20 1.77
CA HIS A 265 5.66 -25.60 0.78
C HIS A 265 4.87 -25.14 -0.45
N ASP A 266 5.34 -24.09 -1.10
CA ASP A 266 4.74 -23.53 -2.32
C ASP A 266 4.54 -24.60 -3.42
N VAL A 267 5.58 -25.40 -3.67
CA VAL A 267 5.55 -26.52 -4.63
C VAL A 267 4.68 -27.69 -4.19
N CYS A 268 4.42 -27.83 -2.89
CA CYS A 268 3.53 -28.85 -2.37
C CYS A 268 2.07 -28.38 -2.39
N GLN A 269 1.76 -27.12 -2.68
CA GLN A 269 0.38 -26.66 -2.73
C GLN A 269 -0.42 -27.39 -3.82
N MET A 270 0.26 -27.80 -4.91
CA MET A 270 -0.28 -28.58 -6.02
C MET A 270 -0.76 -29.99 -5.60
#